data_AF-A0A933ZAP6-F1
#
_entry.id   AF-A0A933ZAP6-F1
#
_cell.length_a   1.000
_cell.length_b   1.000
_cell.length_c   1.000
_cell.angle_alpha   90.00
_cell.angle_beta   90.00
_cell.angle_gamma   90.00
#
_symmetry.space_group_name_H-M   'P 1'
#
loop_
_entity.id
_entity.type
_entity.pdbx_description
1 polymer ?
#
loop_
_entity_poly.entity_id
_entity_poly.type
_entity_poly.pdbx_seq_one_letter_code
_entity_poly.pdbx_strand_id
1 'polypeptide(L)'
;MRSYVLRRSAWSMTQVALVCIAIALVAALIRLLPWLASSSVPSRATLVFAQALALAALEVALIVAPAVGASLDVARSTASGSTLALFSLGFGPARHVAHIAVAAACAAALSLAVSFAWGIQASRPGQLTNEMIASGRTVCADQRPAQTPLVGITWLCVSGEPVMVGSLGSAGQAPGLWSASQASFVDDLSSVRLRDVRASFRKPEIHAQFADVTITGLVPWVIASPTAPLARGLACALACVAAAVGAAWALLRRPCTSRAVALAVGASGPAAFLLAAPWMLGQGSPLAVVGTTLMSVATPVVVHALLSRPRLLALLQGGTNS
;
A
#
# COMPACT_ATOMS: atom_id res chain seq x y z
N MET A 1 21.84 7.82 29.60
CA MET A 1 20.78 8.66 28.98
C MET A 1 20.56 8.40 27.48
N ARG A 2 21.58 8.43 26.62
CA ARG A 2 21.42 8.20 25.15
C ARG A 2 20.73 6.87 24.80
N SER A 3 21.16 5.77 25.42
CA SER A 3 20.57 4.44 25.23
C SER A 3 19.11 4.36 25.66
N TYR A 4 18.72 5.09 26.70
CA TYR A 4 17.35 5.12 27.21
C TYR A 4 16.40 5.81 26.22
N VAL A 5 16.75 7.01 25.72
CA VAL A 5 15.92 7.75 24.75
C VAL A 5 15.74 6.93 23.48
N LEU A 6 16.82 6.38 22.93
CA LEU A 6 16.77 5.55 21.73
C LEU A 6 15.86 4.32 21.91
N ARG A 7 16.05 3.56 23.01
CA ARG A 7 15.26 2.35 23.29
C ARG A 7 13.78 2.67 23.47
N ARG A 8 13.46 3.77 24.15
CA ARG A 8 12.08 4.22 24.38
C ARG A 8 11.40 4.64 23.08
N SER A 9 12.06 5.46 22.25
CA SER A 9 11.50 5.89 20.97
C SER A 9 11.34 4.72 20.01
N ALA A 10 12.33 3.81 19.94
CA ALA A 10 12.23 2.59 19.16
C ALA A 10 11.03 1.72 19.62
N TRP A 11 10.86 1.53 20.93
CA TRP A 11 9.72 0.80 21.48
C TRP A 11 8.37 1.42 21.10
N SER A 12 8.25 2.75 21.19
CA SER A 12 7.06 3.49 20.76
C SER A 12 6.74 3.24 19.28
N MET A 13 7.75 3.36 18.42
CA MET A 13 7.62 3.11 16.97
C MET A 13 7.22 1.66 16.69
N THR A 14 7.82 0.68 17.38
CA THR A 14 7.48 -0.74 17.22
C THR A 14 6.04 -1.03 17.63
N GLN A 15 5.57 -0.47 18.76
CA GLN A 15 4.18 -0.65 19.20
C GLN A 15 3.18 -0.09 18.17
N VAL A 16 3.44 1.12 17.66
CA VAL A 16 2.60 1.71 16.61
C VAL A 16 2.67 0.89 15.33
N ALA A 17 3.84 0.39 14.95
CA ALA A 17 4.01 -0.46 13.77
C ALA A 17 3.18 -1.73 13.87
N LEU A 18 3.20 -2.42 15.02
CA LEU A 18 2.39 -3.61 15.24
C LEU A 18 0.88 -3.32 15.12
N VAL A 19 0.42 -2.20 15.68
CA VAL A 19 -0.99 -1.77 15.56
C VAL A 19 -1.35 -1.47 14.10
N CYS A 20 -0.51 -0.71 13.38
CA CYS A 20 -0.74 -0.40 11.96
C CYS A 20 -0.74 -1.67 11.09
N ILE A 21 0.19 -2.60 11.32
CA ILE A 21 0.25 -3.89 10.63
C ILE A 21 -1.02 -4.68 10.91
N ALA A 22 -1.47 -4.77 12.17
CA ALA A 22 -2.69 -5.49 12.53
C ALA A 22 -3.93 -4.91 11.81
N ILE A 23 -4.10 -3.58 11.81
CA ILE A 23 -5.20 -2.91 11.11
C ILE A 23 -5.14 -3.19 9.60
N ALA A 24 -3.95 -3.09 9.00
CA ALA A 24 -3.77 -3.30 7.57
C ALA A 24 -3.99 -4.77 7.15
N LEU A 25 -3.58 -5.73 7.99
CA LEU A 25 -3.86 -7.16 7.79
C LEU A 25 -5.35 -7.48 7.92
N VAL A 26 -6.05 -6.86 8.87
CA VAL A 26 -7.52 -7.01 8.98
C VAL A 26 -8.20 -6.45 7.72
N ALA A 27 -7.78 -5.28 7.23
CA ALA A 27 -8.31 -4.72 5.99
C ALA A 27 -8.02 -5.62 4.76
N ALA A 28 -6.82 -6.22 4.68
CA ALA A 28 -6.46 -7.18 3.66
C ALA A 28 -7.32 -8.46 3.74
N LEU A 29 -7.54 -8.98 4.96
CA LEU A 29 -8.37 -10.15 5.20
C LEU A 29 -9.84 -9.91 4.81
N ILE A 30 -10.39 -8.74 5.13
CA ILE A 30 -11.75 -8.36 4.70
C ILE A 30 -11.89 -8.40 3.17
N ARG A 31 -10.86 -7.97 2.45
CA ARG A 31 -10.82 -8.03 0.97
C ARG A 31 -10.68 -9.45 0.43
N LEU A 32 -9.99 -10.33 1.16
CA LEU A 32 -9.79 -11.74 0.80
C LEU A 32 -10.97 -12.62 1.16
N LEU A 33 -11.79 -12.21 2.13
CA LEU A 33 -12.88 -13.01 2.67
C LEU A 33 -13.84 -13.58 1.60
N PRO A 34 -14.26 -12.82 0.57
CA PRO A 34 -15.12 -13.36 -0.48
C PRO A 34 -14.47 -14.51 -1.26
N TRP A 35 -13.14 -14.50 -1.40
CA TRP A 35 -12.41 -15.53 -2.14
C TRP A 35 -12.17 -16.76 -1.27
N LEU A 36 -11.87 -16.55 0.02
CA LEU A 36 -11.71 -17.64 0.99
C LEU A 36 -13.03 -18.37 1.26
N ALA A 37 -14.17 -17.66 1.18
CA ALA A 37 -15.49 -18.26 1.31
C ALA A 37 -15.95 -19.02 0.07
N SER A 38 -15.31 -18.78 -1.09
CA SER A 38 -15.70 -19.41 -2.35
C SER A 38 -14.92 -20.70 -2.58
N SER A 39 -15.63 -21.84 -2.70
CA SER A 39 -15.01 -23.13 -3.05
C SER A 39 -14.49 -23.18 -4.49
N SER A 40 -14.87 -22.21 -5.33
CA SER A 40 -14.44 -22.14 -6.73
C SER A 40 -13.11 -21.42 -6.90
N VAL A 41 -12.56 -20.77 -5.87
CA VAL A 41 -11.28 -20.05 -6.00
C VAL A 41 -10.13 -20.94 -5.50
N PRO A 42 -9.09 -21.20 -6.31
CA PRO A 42 -7.92 -21.96 -5.87
C PRO A 42 -7.23 -21.32 -4.66
N SER A 43 -6.97 -22.11 -3.61
CA SER A 43 -6.26 -21.63 -2.41
C SER A 43 -4.89 -21.03 -2.73
N ARG A 44 -4.16 -21.62 -3.69
CA ARG A 44 -2.88 -21.09 -4.17
C ARG A 44 -3.03 -19.71 -4.79
N ALA A 45 -4.06 -19.46 -5.61
CA ALA A 45 -4.34 -18.12 -6.14
C ALA A 45 -4.64 -17.10 -5.02
N THR A 46 -5.41 -17.50 -4.00
CA THR A 46 -5.66 -16.63 -2.84
C THR A 46 -4.40 -16.32 -2.05
N LEU A 47 -3.48 -17.28 -1.92
CA LEU A 47 -2.22 -17.12 -1.19
C LEU A 47 -1.30 -16.11 -1.86
N VAL A 48 -1.14 -16.19 -3.19
CA VAL A 48 -0.27 -15.23 -3.92
C VAL A 48 -0.83 -13.80 -3.79
N PHE A 49 -2.15 -13.63 -3.88
CA PHE A 49 -2.76 -12.32 -3.64
C PHE A 49 -2.65 -11.86 -2.19
N ALA A 50 -2.78 -12.77 -1.23
CA ALA A 50 -2.60 -12.46 0.19
C ALA A 50 -1.17 -12.00 0.49
N GLN A 51 -0.16 -12.60 -0.12
CA GLN A 51 1.23 -12.16 -0.01
C GLN A 51 1.43 -10.75 -0.56
N ALA A 52 0.88 -10.46 -1.74
CA ALA A 52 0.89 -9.12 -2.35
C ALA A 52 0.23 -8.08 -1.42
N LEU A 53 -0.95 -8.37 -0.89
CA LEU A 53 -1.66 -7.49 0.05
C LEU A 53 -0.89 -7.31 1.37
N ALA A 54 -0.26 -8.37 1.89
CA ALA A 54 0.52 -8.30 3.12
C ALA A 54 1.77 -7.41 2.94
N LEU A 55 2.46 -7.50 1.80
CA LEU A 55 3.59 -6.62 1.47
C LEU A 55 3.15 -5.15 1.34
N ALA A 56 2.04 -4.89 0.64
CA ALA A 56 1.49 -3.54 0.53
C ALA A 56 1.05 -2.97 1.90
N ALA A 57 0.41 -3.80 2.73
CA ALA A 57 0.03 -3.45 4.09
C ALA A 57 1.24 -3.10 4.97
N LEU A 58 2.29 -3.92 4.89
CA LEU A 58 3.53 -3.73 5.64
C LEU A 58 4.26 -2.46 5.20
N GLU A 59 4.31 -2.17 3.89
CA GLU A 59 4.86 -0.94 3.35
C GLU A 59 4.17 0.29 3.95
N VAL A 60 2.84 0.36 3.89
CA VAL A 60 2.06 1.47 4.45
C VAL A 60 2.30 1.61 5.96
N ALA A 61 2.29 0.49 6.70
CA ALA A 61 2.52 0.51 8.14
C ALA A 61 3.92 1.02 8.50
N LEU A 62 4.96 0.61 7.76
CA LEU A 62 6.35 1.05 7.98
C LEU A 62 6.58 2.51 7.62
N ILE A 63 5.81 3.08 6.68
CA ILE A 63 5.86 4.51 6.36
C ILE A 63 5.17 5.34 7.45
N VAL A 64 4.03 4.87 7.98
CA VAL A 64 3.22 5.63 8.94
C VAL A 64 3.75 5.55 10.37
N ALA A 65 4.13 4.35 10.82
CA ALA A 65 4.40 4.07 12.21
C ALA A 65 5.57 4.85 12.84
N PRO A 66 6.70 5.09 12.14
CA PRO A 66 7.82 5.83 12.73
C PRO A 66 7.44 7.27 13.07
N ALA A 67 6.70 7.94 12.19
CA ALA A 67 6.28 9.32 12.40
C ALA A 67 5.24 9.45 13.53
N VAL A 68 4.24 8.57 13.55
CA VAL A 68 3.23 8.52 14.61
C VAL A 68 3.82 8.08 15.95
N GLY A 69 4.72 7.09 15.94
CA GLY A 69 5.41 6.60 17.13
C GLY A 69 6.33 7.64 17.75
N ALA A 70 7.07 8.39 16.92
CA ALA A 70 7.90 9.50 17.37
C ALA A 70 7.06 10.64 17.95
N SER A 71 5.97 11.03 17.27
CA SER A 71 5.12 12.13 17.73
C SER A 71 4.46 11.83 19.07
N LEU A 72 3.95 10.61 19.26
CA LEU A 72 3.38 10.15 20.52
C LEU A 72 4.43 10.06 21.64
N ASP A 73 5.66 9.64 21.35
CA ASP A 73 6.73 9.61 22.34
C ASP A 73 7.13 11.02 22.80
N VAL A 74 7.24 11.98 21.88
CA VAL A 74 7.52 13.39 22.19
C VAL A 74 6.38 13.99 23.02
N ALA A 75 5.12 13.75 22.65
CA ALA A 75 3.98 14.25 23.40
C ALA A 75 3.89 13.66 24.82
N ARG A 76 4.14 12.35 24.96
CA ARG A 76 4.21 11.68 26.27
C ARG A 76 5.36 12.23 27.12
N SER A 77 6.55 12.42 26.54
CA SER A 77 7.72 12.97 27.23
C SER A 77 7.45 14.40 27.71
N THR A 78 6.78 15.20 26.87
CA THR A 78 6.36 16.56 27.21
C THR A 78 5.36 16.58 28.35
N ALA A 79 4.32 15.73 28.28
CA ALA A 79 3.31 15.62 29.33
C ALA A 79 3.90 15.17 30.67
N SER A 80 4.92 14.30 30.65
CA SER A 80 5.64 13.87 31.86
C SER A 80 6.68 14.86 32.40
N GLY A 81 6.90 16.00 31.73
CA GLY A 81 7.95 16.96 32.08
C GLY A 81 9.38 16.48 31.79
N SER A 82 9.59 15.24 31.35
CA SER A 82 10.91 14.68 31.07
C SER A 82 11.65 15.46 29.98
N THR A 83 10.93 16.03 29.01
CA THR A 83 11.53 16.87 27.96
C THR A 83 12.17 18.13 28.55
N LEU A 84 11.51 18.80 29.49
CA LEU A 84 12.03 20.00 30.16
C LEU A 84 13.25 19.66 31.01
N ALA A 85 13.21 18.54 31.74
CA ALA A 85 14.35 18.04 32.52
C ALA A 85 15.56 17.69 31.64
N LEU A 86 15.33 17.10 30.45
CA LEU A 86 16.42 16.86 29.50
C LEU A 86 16.99 18.17 28.96
N PHE A 87 16.13 19.16 28.68
CA PHE A 87 16.56 20.46 28.15
C PHE A 87 17.37 21.28 29.18
N SER A 88 16.99 21.24 30.46
CA SER A 88 17.75 21.90 31.53
C SER A 88 19.14 21.27 31.74
N LEU A 89 19.30 19.99 31.41
CA LEU A 89 20.59 19.29 31.39
C LEU A 89 21.41 19.52 30.10
N GLY A 90 20.99 20.45 29.24
CA GLY A 90 21.68 20.80 27.99
C GLY A 90 21.41 19.83 26.83
N PHE A 91 20.43 18.94 26.94
CA PHE A 91 20.04 18.02 25.87
C PHE A 91 19.05 18.68 24.91
N GLY A 92 19.53 19.57 24.05
CA GLY A 92 18.65 20.35 23.14
C GLY A 92 17.83 19.52 22.14
N PRO A 93 16.82 20.14 21.49
CA PRO A 93 15.88 19.46 20.59
C PRO A 93 16.56 18.76 19.40
N ALA A 94 17.65 19.33 18.87
CA ALA A 94 18.39 18.72 17.76
C ALA A 94 19.00 17.36 18.13
N ARG A 95 19.53 17.21 19.35
CA ARG A 95 20.07 15.93 19.83
C ARG A 95 18.95 14.90 20.00
N HIS A 96 17.80 15.32 20.52
CA HIS A 96 16.65 14.43 20.66
C HIS A 96 16.17 13.93 19.29
N VAL A 97 16.03 14.82 18.31
CA VAL A 97 15.66 14.45 16.93
C VAL A 97 16.71 13.54 16.30
N ALA A 98 18.00 13.76 16.52
CA ALA A 98 19.05 12.87 16.00
C ALA A 98 18.90 11.43 16.51
N HIS A 99 18.51 11.23 17.78
CA HIS A 99 18.23 9.88 18.30
C HIS A 99 16.98 9.25 17.68
N ILE A 100 15.93 10.03 17.48
CA ILE A 100 14.73 9.58 16.76
C ILE A 100 15.08 9.20 15.32
N ALA A 101 15.95 9.97 14.66
CA ALA A 101 16.40 9.70 13.30
C ALA A 101 17.14 8.36 13.19
N VAL A 102 17.96 8.00 14.19
CA VAL A 102 18.63 6.69 14.22
C VAL A 102 17.62 5.54 14.32
N ALA A 103 16.62 5.65 15.20
CA ALA A 103 15.56 4.62 15.29
C ALA A 103 14.72 4.56 14.00
N ALA A 104 14.38 5.72 13.43
CA ALA A 104 13.65 5.82 12.18
C ALA A 104 14.45 5.27 10.99
N ALA A 105 15.78 5.36 11.00
CA ALA A 105 16.63 4.79 9.96
C ALA A 105 16.53 3.26 9.89
N CYS A 106 16.41 2.57 11.03
CA CYS A 106 16.14 1.14 11.05
C CYS A 106 14.79 0.79 10.41
N ALA A 107 13.74 1.55 10.76
CA ALA A 107 12.42 1.38 10.13
C ALA A 107 12.45 1.70 8.63
N ALA A 108 13.24 2.69 8.22
CA ALA A 108 13.44 3.07 6.83
C ALA A 108 14.18 1.99 6.02
N ALA A 109 15.15 1.30 6.61
CA ALA A 109 15.81 0.15 5.97
C ALA A 109 14.81 -1.01 5.73
N LEU A 110 13.94 -1.28 6.70
CA LEU A 110 12.85 -2.25 6.53
C LEU A 110 11.85 -1.77 5.46
N SER A 111 11.49 -0.49 5.48
CA SER A 111 10.61 0.10 4.47
C SER A 111 11.22 -0.01 3.07
N LEU A 112 12.53 0.24 2.91
CA LEU A 112 13.25 0.06 1.65
C LEU A 112 13.10 -1.37 1.13
N ALA A 113 13.39 -2.36 1.98
CA ALA A 113 13.34 -3.77 1.61
C ALA A 113 11.91 -4.21 1.21
N VAL A 114 10.91 -3.83 2.00
CA VAL A 114 9.50 -4.18 1.76
C VAL A 114 8.98 -3.48 0.50
N SER A 115 9.24 -2.18 0.35
CA SER A 115 8.86 -1.40 -0.83
C SER A 115 9.57 -1.87 -2.10
N PHE A 116 10.81 -2.33 -2.00
CA PHE A 116 11.54 -2.93 -3.12
C PHE A 116 10.91 -4.26 -3.53
N ALA A 117 10.67 -5.16 -2.57
CA ALA A 117 10.03 -6.45 -2.82
C ALA A 117 8.62 -6.28 -3.43
N TRP A 118 7.83 -5.37 -2.85
CA TRP A 118 6.52 -5.00 -3.39
C TRP A 118 6.63 -4.32 -4.76
N GLY A 119 7.61 -3.44 -4.95
CA GLY A 119 7.86 -2.75 -6.22
C GLY A 119 8.15 -3.70 -7.38
N ILE A 120 8.86 -4.82 -7.13
CA ILE A 120 9.09 -5.85 -8.15
C ILE A 120 7.75 -6.42 -8.62
N GLN A 121 6.87 -6.82 -7.68
CA GLN A 121 5.54 -7.36 -8.01
C GLN A 121 4.64 -6.32 -8.68
N ALA A 122 4.64 -5.09 -8.15
CA ALA A 122 3.83 -3.98 -8.66
C ALA A 122 4.26 -3.52 -10.07
N SER A 123 5.52 -3.75 -10.45
CA SER A 123 6.02 -3.45 -11.81
C SER A 123 5.57 -4.47 -12.85
N ARG A 124 5.14 -5.66 -12.43
CA ARG A 124 4.75 -6.77 -13.32
C ARG A 124 3.44 -7.45 -12.87
N PRO A 125 2.31 -6.73 -12.77
CA PRO A 125 1.03 -7.30 -12.34
C PRO A 125 0.51 -8.42 -13.28
N GLY A 126 0.98 -8.48 -14.53
CA GLY A 126 0.69 -9.57 -15.46
C GLY A 126 1.24 -10.91 -14.99
N GLN A 127 2.42 -10.95 -14.37
CA GLN A 127 3.01 -12.20 -13.85
C GLN A 127 2.15 -12.79 -12.74
N LEU A 128 1.71 -11.94 -11.80
CA LEU A 128 0.77 -12.31 -10.74
C LEU A 128 -0.54 -12.88 -11.32
N THR A 129 -1.09 -12.24 -12.35
CA THR A 129 -2.33 -12.69 -13.00
C THR A 129 -2.12 -14.03 -13.72
N ASN A 130 -0.99 -14.21 -14.41
CA ASN A 130 -0.63 -15.46 -15.07
C ASN A 130 -0.45 -16.61 -14.08
N GLU A 131 0.12 -16.36 -12.90
CA GLU A 131 0.22 -17.36 -11.83
C GLU A 131 -1.17 -17.79 -11.32
N MET A 132 -2.11 -16.85 -11.17
CA MET A 132 -3.49 -17.17 -10.80
C MET A 132 -4.19 -18.00 -11.87
N ILE A 133 -4.01 -17.63 -13.15
CA ILE A 133 -4.55 -18.35 -14.30
C ILE A 133 -4.00 -19.78 -14.34
N ALA A 134 -2.69 -19.93 -14.17
CA ALA A 134 -2.04 -21.24 -14.12
C ALA A 134 -2.57 -22.09 -12.95
N SER A 135 -2.76 -21.48 -11.78
CA SER A 135 -3.36 -22.15 -10.62
C SER A 135 -4.81 -22.59 -10.86
N GLY A 136 -5.60 -21.79 -11.58
CA GLY A 136 -6.96 -22.16 -11.97
C GLY A 136 -6.97 -23.37 -12.91
N ARG A 137 -6.07 -23.38 -13.90
CA ARG A 137 -5.89 -24.50 -14.82
C ARG A 137 -5.54 -25.79 -14.08
N THR A 138 -4.66 -25.74 -13.09
CA THR A 138 -4.28 -26.95 -12.31
C THR A 138 -5.44 -27.49 -11.50
N VAL A 139 -6.28 -26.64 -10.90
CA VAL A 139 -7.47 -27.11 -10.16
C VAL A 139 -8.49 -27.72 -11.12
N CYS A 140 -8.60 -27.17 -12.32
CA CYS A 140 -9.51 -27.70 -13.33
C CYS A 140 -9.08 -29.05 -13.90
N ALA A 141 -7.77 -29.34 -13.92
CA ALA A 141 -7.27 -30.68 -14.24
C ALA A 141 -7.80 -31.76 -13.26
N ASP A 142 -8.14 -31.38 -12.03
CA ASP A 142 -8.81 -32.25 -11.05
C ASP A 142 -10.35 -32.30 -11.23
N GLN A 143 -10.86 -31.96 -12.42
CA GLN A 143 -12.28 -31.94 -12.76
C GLN A 143 -13.15 -30.99 -11.92
N ARG A 144 -12.55 -29.95 -11.34
CA ARG A 144 -13.27 -28.95 -10.52
C ARG A 144 -13.24 -27.57 -11.20
N PRO A 145 -14.40 -26.93 -11.45
CA PRO A 145 -14.41 -25.60 -12.04
C PRO A 145 -13.70 -24.61 -11.12
N ALA A 146 -12.90 -23.72 -11.71
CA ALA A 146 -12.08 -22.79 -10.95
C ALA A 146 -12.28 -21.35 -11.45
N GLN A 147 -12.72 -20.46 -10.57
CA GLN A 147 -12.80 -19.03 -10.85
C GLN A 147 -11.43 -18.39 -10.63
N THR A 148 -10.97 -17.63 -11.62
CA THR A 148 -9.75 -16.82 -11.51
C THR A 148 -10.14 -15.42 -11.06
N PRO A 149 -9.81 -15.01 -9.82
CA PRO A 149 -10.18 -13.70 -9.31
C PRO A 149 -9.53 -12.57 -10.11
N LEU A 150 -10.07 -11.35 -9.99
CA LEU A 150 -9.66 -10.11 -10.68
C LEU A 150 -10.02 -10.02 -12.18
N VAL A 151 -9.93 -11.12 -12.91
CA VAL A 151 -10.09 -11.12 -14.38
C VAL A 151 -11.53 -11.40 -14.83
N GLY A 152 -12.39 -11.85 -13.91
CA GLY A 152 -13.77 -12.26 -14.24
C GLY A 152 -13.83 -13.52 -15.13
N ILE A 153 -12.78 -14.34 -15.08
CA ILE A 153 -12.60 -15.51 -15.92
C ILE A 153 -12.86 -16.79 -15.12
N THR A 154 -13.52 -17.77 -15.73
CA THR A 154 -13.76 -19.08 -15.13
C THR A 154 -13.15 -20.19 -15.97
N TRP A 155 -12.43 -21.12 -15.34
CA TRP A 155 -12.01 -22.38 -15.93
C TRP A 155 -13.12 -23.42 -15.81
N LEU A 156 -13.55 -23.96 -16.95
CA LEU A 156 -14.48 -25.08 -17.06
C LEU A 156 -13.72 -26.33 -17.50
N CYS A 157 -14.05 -27.47 -16.90
CA CYS A 157 -13.33 -28.73 -17.09
C CYS A 157 -14.18 -29.66 -17.94
N VAL A 158 -14.23 -29.37 -19.24
CA VAL A 158 -15.10 -30.08 -20.18
C VAL A 158 -14.30 -31.21 -20.80
N SER A 159 -14.80 -32.44 -20.68
CA SER A 159 -14.20 -33.63 -21.32
C SER A 159 -12.72 -33.87 -20.95
N GLY A 160 -12.31 -33.48 -19.73
CA GLY A 160 -10.93 -33.64 -19.26
C GLY A 160 -9.96 -32.55 -19.71
N GLU A 161 -10.41 -31.56 -20.50
CA GLU A 161 -9.60 -30.43 -20.92
C GLU A 161 -10.02 -29.14 -20.20
N PRO A 162 -9.05 -28.36 -19.66
CA PRO A 162 -9.35 -27.08 -19.04
C PRO A 162 -9.60 -26.03 -20.12
N VAL A 163 -10.82 -25.52 -20.17
CA VAL A 163 -11.26 -24.47 -21.10
C VAL A 163 -11.57 -23.21 -20.30
N MET A 164 -10.90 -22.12 -20.63
CA MET A 164 -11.15 -20.82 -20.05
C MET A 164 -12.39 -20.20 -20.69
N VAL A 165 -13.31 -19.61 -19.91
CA VAL A 165 -14.51 -18.95 -20.40
C VAL A 165 -14.65 -17.57 -19.79
N GLY A 166 -15.08 -16.61 -20.61
CA GLY A 166 -15.45 -15.26 -20.20
C GLY A 166 -16.58 -14.68 -21.03
N SER A 167 -17.06 -13.50 -20.64
CA SER A 167 -18.07 -12.74 -21.37
C SER A 167 -17.43 -11.60 -22.17
N LEU A 168 -17.96 -11.33 -23.36
CA LEU A 168 -17.68 -10.17 -24.20
C LEU A 168 -18.87 -9.20 -24.13
N GLY A 169 -18.57 -7.91 -23.92
CA GLY A 169 -19.55 -6.82 -23.87
C GLY A 169 -19.85 -6.32 -22.45
N SER A 170 -20.17 -5.03 -22.34
CA SER A 170 -20.67 -4.44 -21.10
C SER A 170 -22.13 -4.85 -20.86
N ALA A 171 -22.57 -4.80 -19.60
CA ALA A 171 -23.97 -5.03 -19.23
C ALA A 171 -24.89 -4.07 -20.00
N GLY A 172 -25.46 -4.53 -21.12
CA GLY A 172 -26.32 -3.74 -22.00
C GLY A 172 -26.15 -4.00 -23.50
N GLN A 173 -24.98 -4.48 -23.96
CA GLN A 173 -24.78 -4.94 -25.34
C GLN A 173 -24.94 -6.46 -25.43
N ALA A 174 -25.33 -6.99 -26.60
CA ALA A 174 -25.62 -8.42 -26.79
C ALA A 174 -24.47 -9.28 -26.24
N PRO A 175 -24.69 -10.06 -25.16
CA PRO A 175 -23.61 -10.73 -24.45
C PRO A 175 -23.00 -11.80 -25.37
N GLY A 176 -21.73 -11.60 -25.71
CA GLY A 176 -20.92 -12.64 -26.34
C GLY A 176 -20.31 -13.53 -25.25
N LEU A 177 -20.16 -14.82 -25.54
CA LEU A 177 -19.36 -15.73 -24.72
C LEU A 177 -18.13 -16.11 -25.52
N TRP A 178 -16.97 -16.10 -24.87
CA TRP A 178 -15.75 -16.62 -25.46
C TRP A 178 -15.18 -17.72 -24.60
N SER A 179 -14.54 -18.67 -25.26
CA SER A 179 -13.73 -19.70 -24.63
C SER A 179 -12.34 -19.72 -25.24
N ALA A 180 -11.31 -20.01 -24.46
CA ALA A 180 -9.93 -20.14 -24.91
C ALA A 180 -9.25 -21.34 -24.24
N SER A 181 -8.28 -21.97 -24.91
CA SER A 181 -7.48 -23.06 -24.34
C SER A 181 -6.38 -22.53 -23.41
N GLN A 182 -5.86 -21.34 -23.72
CA GLN A 182 -4.79 -20.69 -22.97
C GLN A 182 -4.99 -19.18 -22.96
N ALA A 183 -4.56 -18.54 -21.87
CA ALA A 183 -4.46 -17.10 -21.77
C ALA A 183 -3.15 -16.73 -21.08
N SER A 184 -2.53 -15.66 -21.57
CA SER A 184 -1.37 -15.05 -20.94
C SER A 184 -1.46 -13.53 -21.06
N PHE A 185 -1.35 -12.84 -19.94
CA PHE A 185 -1.23 -11.40 -19.86
C PHE A 185 0.23 -10.98 -20.06
N VAL A 186 0.43 -9.85 -20.74
CA VAL A 186 1.72 -9.16 -20.73
C VAL A 186 1.97 -8.60 -19.33
N ASP A 187 3.25 -8.44 -18.94
CA ASP A 187 3.67 -8.04 -17.60
C ASP A 187 2.96 -6.77 -17.08
N ASP A 188 2.61 -5.82 -17.94
CA ASP A 188 1.97 -4.55 -17.60
C ASP A 188 0.43 -4.58 -17.66
N LEU A 189 -0.18 -5.74 -17.95
CA LEU A 189 -1.63 -5.92 -18.19
C LEU A 189 -2.19 -5.12 -19.39
N SER A 190 -1.36 -4.55 -20.26
CA SER A 190 -1.81 -3.76 -21.42
C SER A 190 -2.50 -4.61 -22.50
N SER A 191 -2.18 -5.91 -22.53
CA SER A 191 -2.74 -6.86 -23.46
C SER A 191 -2.83 -8.26 -22.87
N VAL A 192 -3.80 -9.02 -23.39
CA VAL A 192 -3.96 -10.44 -23.14
C VAL A 192 -3.88 -11.19 -24.45
N ARG A 193 -3.05 -12.22 -24.48
CA ARG A 193 -2.94 -13.17 -25.58
C ARG A 193 -3.73 -14.42 -25.24
N LEU A 194 -4.64 -14.79 -26.12
CA LEU A 194 -5.52 -15.94 -26.00
C LEU A 194 -5.24 -16.90 -27.15
N ARG A 195 -5.25 -18.21 -26.88
CA ARG A 195 -5.10 -19.25 -27.91
C ARG A 195 -6.33 -20.11 -28.03
N ASP A 196 -6.57 -20.59 -29.25
CA ASP A 196 -7.73 -21.41 -29.64
C ASP A 196 -9.05 -20.81 -29.18
N VAL A 197 -9.24 -19.53 -29.49
CA VAL A 197 -10.42 -18.78 -29.06
C VAL A 197 -11.63 -19.21 -29.88
N ARG A 198 -12.72 -19.54 -29.20
CA ARG A 198 -14.04 -19.70 -29.79
C ARG A 198 -14.95 -18.64 -29.21
N ALA A 199 -15.49 -17.77 -30.05
CA ALA A 199 -16.41 -16.72 -29.65
C ALA A 199 -17.80 -17.03 -30.21
N SER A 200 -18.83 -16.85 -29.38
CA SER A 200 -20.23 -17.00 -29.73
C SER A 200 -20.97 -15.72 -29.37
N PHE A 201 -21.58 -15.08 -30.37
CA PHE A 201 -22.42 -13.90 -30.20
C PHE A 201 -23.86 -14.31 -30.41
N ARG A 202 -24.81 -13.78 -29.61
CA ARG A 202 -26.23 -14.19 -29.71
C ARG A 202 -27.06 -13.37 -30.69
N LYS A 203 -26.65 -12.14 -31.01
CA LYS A 203 -27.41 -11.21 -31.88
C LYS A 203 -26.48 -10.30 -32.68
N PRO A 204 -26.22 -10.60 -33.97
CA PRO A 204 -26.58 -11.83 -34.70
C PRO A 204 -25.89 -13.08 -34.13
N GLU A 205 -26.43 -14.27 -34.40
CA GLU A 205 -25.77 -15.52 -34.02
C GLU A 205 -24.52 -15.73 -34.88
N ILE A 206 -23.35 -15.53 -34.28
CA ILE A 206 -22.06 -15.68 -34.95
C ILE A 206 -21.18 -16.56 -34.09
N HIS A 207 -20.70 -17.65 -34.68
CA HIS A 207 -19.65 -18.51 -34.11
C HIS A 207 -18.36 -18.25 -34.88
N ALA A 208 -17.32 -17.84 -34.18
CA ALA A 208 -16.02 -17.56 -34.76
C ALA A 208 -14.93 -18.32 -34.00
N GLN A 209 -13.97 -18.88 -34.74
CA GLN A 209 -12.81 -19.56 -34.18
C GLN A 209 -11.53 -18.87 -34.65
N PHE A 210 -10.63 -18.62 -33.71
CA PHE A 210 -9.36 -17.95 -33.95
C PHE A 210 -8.24 -18.75 -33.29
N ALA A 211 -7.13 -18.95 -34.00
CA ALA A 211 -5.98 -19.67 -33.44
C ALA A 211 -5.24 -18.85 -32.36
N ASP A 212 -5.06 -17.54 -32.61
CA ASP A 212 -4.38 -16.62 -31.71
C ASP A 212 -5.11 -15.26 -31.74
N VAL A 213 -5.47 -14.75 -30.58
CA VAL A 213 -6.14 -13.45 -30.42
C VAL A 213 -5.37 -12.65 -29.39
N THR A 214 -4.90 -11.48 -29.78
CA THR A 214 -4.36 -10.51 -28.83
C THR A 214 -5.37 -9.39 -28.64
N ILE A 215 -5.87 -9.25 -27.42
CA ILE A 215 -6.74 -8.15 -27.03
C ILE A 215 -5.85 -7.08 -26.40
N THR A 216 -5.78 -5.91 -27.02
CA THR A 216 -5.03 -4.74 -26.54
C THR A 216 -6.00 -3.69 -25.99
N GLY A 217 -5.48 -2.73 -25.22
CA GLY A 217 -6.30 -1.63 -24.70
C GLY A 217 -7.28 -2.04 -23.61
N LEU A 218 -6.98 -3.12 -22.89
CA LEU A 218 -7.66 -3.43 -21.65
C LEU A 218 -7.50 -2.24 -20.72
N VAL A 219 -8.60 -1.72 -20.16
CA VAL A 219 -8.52 -0.75 -19.07
C VAL A 219 -7.94 -1.52 -17.89
N PRO A 220 -6.68 -1.27 -17.50
CA PRO A 220 -6.05 -2.08 -16.48
C PRO A 220 -6.74 -1.75 -15.15
N TRP A 221 -7.37 -2.75 -14.53
CA TRP A 221 -7.88 -2.61 -13.15
C TRP A 221 -6.74 -2.43 -12.14
N VAL A 222 -5.50 -2.78 -12.54
CA VAL A 222 -4.26 -2.54 -11.80
C VAL A 222 -3.25 -1.93 -12.75
N ILE A 223 -2.84 -0.70 -12.48
CA ILE A 223 -1.80 -0.01 -13.28
C ILE A 223 -0.43 -0.51 -12.80
N ALA A 224 0.36 -1.04 -13.73
CA ALA A 224 1.75 -1.39 -13.45
C ALA A 224 2.50 -0.14 -12.99
N SER A 225 3.27 -0.27 -11.91
CA SER A 225 4.03 0.86 -11.39
C SER A 225 5.12 1.23 -12.40
N PRO A 226 5.11 2.47 -12.96
CA PRO A 226 6.14 2.90 -13.89
C PRO A 226 7.48 3.18 -13.18
N THR A 227 7.49 3.14 -11.85
CA THR A 227 8.67 3.45 -11.04
C THR A 227 9.54 2.23 -10.86
N ALA A 228 10.83 2.38 -11.09
CA ALA A 228 11.79 1.35 -10.76
C ALA A 228 11.66 0.94 -9.27
N PRO A 229 11.68 -0.37 -8.93
CA PRO A 229 11.47 -0.85 -7.56
C PRO A 229 12.42 -0.21 -6.53
N LEU A 230 13.68 0.02 -6.92
CA LEU A 230 14.66 0.67 -6.06
C LEU A 230 14.32 2.13 -5.79
N ALA A 231 13.89 2.90 -6.80
CA ALA A 231 13.50 4.29 -6.64
C ALA A 231 12.28 4.42 -5.72
N ARG A 232 11.29 3.53 -5.86
CA ARG A 232 10.15 3.43 -4.95
C ARG A 232 10.61 3.16 -3.52
N GLY A 233 11.48 2.17 -3.34
CA GLY A 233 11.98 1.81 -2.02
C GLY A 233 12.76 2.95 -1.34
N LEU A 234 13.62 3.65 -2.10
CA LEU A 234 14.34 4.81 -1.60
C LEU A 234 13.39 5.96 -1.23
N ALA A 235 12.36 6.22 -2.06
CA ALA A 235 11.37 7.24 -1.76
C ALA A 235 10.60 6.93 -0.45
N CYS A 236 10.18 5.68 -0.26
CA CYS A 236 9.49 5.27 0.97
C CYS A 236 10.40 5.36 2.21
N ALA A 237 11.65 4.93 2.09
CA ALA A 237 12.63 5.01 3.16
C ALA A 237 12.94 6.47 3.56
N LEU A 238 13.17 7.34 2.57
CA LEU A 238 13.41 8.76 2.80
C LEU A 238 12.18 9.44 3.41
N ALA A 239 10.98 9.18 2.88
CA ALA A 239 9.73 9.70 3.42
C ALA A 239 9.50 9.26 4.87
N CYS A 240 9.79 8.00 5.21
CA CYS A 240 9.72 7.45 6.56
C CYS A 240 10.60 8.24 7.54
N VAL A 241 11.90 8.43 7.24
CA VAL A 241 12.80 9.21 8.11
C VAL A 241 12.38 10.67 8.16
N ALA A 242 12.12 11.27 7.00
CA ALA A 242 11.72 12.67 6.84
C ALA A 242 10.48 13.01 7.67
N ALA A 243 9.43 12.19 7.58
CA ALA A 243 8.20 12.38 8.33
C ALA A 243 8.42 12.26 9.84
N ALA A 244 9.19 11.26 10.29
CA ALA A 244 9.50 11.09 11.71
C ALA A 244 10.31 12.25 12.29
N VAL A 245 11.35 12.68 11.57
CA VAL A 245 12.18 13.84 11.93
C VAL A 245 11.35 15.12 11.93
N GLY A 246 10.56 15.37 10.88
CA GLY A 246 9.71 16.55 10.74
C GLY A 246 8.67 16.65 11.86
N ALA A 247 7.96 15.55 12.14
CA ALA A 247 6.97 15.50 13.22
C ALA A 247 7.59 15.69 14.61
N ALA A 248 8.70 15.00 14.88
CA ALA A 248 9.41 15.14 16.15
C ALA A 248 9.95 16.57 16.35
N TRP A 249 10.55 17.15 15.33
CA TRP A 249 11.06 18.51 15.37
C TRP A 249 9.96 19.55 15.59
N ALA A 250 8.84 19.41 14.88
CA ALA A 250 7.68 20.28 15.03
C ALA A 250 7.18 20.29 16.50
N LEU A 251 7.00 19.11 17.08
CA LEU A 251 6.50 18.94 18.44
C LEU A 251 7.54 19.31 19.52
N LEU A 252 8.84 19.14 19.26
CA LEU A 252 9.88 19.55 20.21
C LEU A 252 10.08 21.08 20.22
N ARG A 253 9.88 21.76 19.08
CA ARG A 253 9.97 23.23 19.02
C ARG A 253 8.81 23.92 19.73
N ARG A 254 7.63 23.33 19.69
CA ARG A 254 6.43 23.83 20.36
C ARG A 254 5.77 22.66 21.10
N PRO A 255 6.22 22.39 22.34
CA PRO A 255 5.78 21.23 23.10
C PRO A 255 4.26 21.19 23.23
N CYS A 256 3.69 20.04 22.90
CA CYS A 256 2.26 19.80 23.01
C CYS A 256 2.01 18.53 23.83
N THR A 257 1.08 18.60 24.78
CA THR A 257 0.69 17.46 25.63
C THR A 257 -0.48 16.66 25.04
N SER A 258 -1.19 17.22 24.04
CA SER A 258 -2.35 16.57 23.43
C SER A 258 -1.94 15.41 22.52
N ARG A 259 -2.42 14.21 22.85
CA ARG A 259 -2.21 12.99 22.04
C ARG A 259 -2.87 13.10 20.67
N ALA A 260 -4.05 13.73 20.58
CA ALA A 260 -4.75 13.91 19.32
C ALA A 260 -3.97 14.80 18.34
N VAL A 261 -3.39 15.91 18.83
CA VAL A 261 -2.51 16.78 18.04
C VAL A 261 -1.26 16.01 17.60
N ALA A 262 -0.65 15.23 18.51
CA ALA A 262 0.52 14.42 18.17
C ALA A 262 0.23 13.37 17.09
N LEU A 263 -0.92 12.70 17.16
CA LEU A 263 -1.38 11.77 16.12
C LEU A 263 -1.58 12.49 14.78
N ALA A 264 -2.29 13.61 14.77
CA ALA A 264 -2.53 14.39 13.54
C ALA A 264 -1.22 14.86 12.91
N VAL A 265 -0.29 15.40 13.70
CA VAL A 265 1.03 15.83 13.24
C VAL A 265 1.84 14.64 12.71
N GLY A 266 1.90 13.53 13.45
CA GLY A 266 2.64 12.33 13.04
C GLY A 266 2.09 11.65 11.78
N ALA A 267 0.77 11.62 11.60
CA ALA A 267 0.13 11.01 10.44
C ALA A 267 0.18 11.90 9.18
N SER A 268 0.35 13.22 9.34
CA SER A 268 0.24 14.16 8.23
C SER A 268 1.33 14.02 7.16
N GLY A 269 2.59 13.76 7.55
CA GLY A 269 3.69 13.50 6.61
C GLY A 269 3.46 12.25 5.75
N PRO A 270 3.25 11.05 6.37
CA PRO A 270 2.90 9.83 5.65
C PRO A 270 1.67 9.95 4.76
N ALA A 271 0.62 10.64 5.23
CA ALA A 271 -0.57 10.88 4.43
C ALA A 271 -0.27 11.73 3.18
N ALA A 272 0.50 12.81 3.33
CA ALA A 272 0.93 13.63 2.20
C ALA A 272 1.78 12.82 1.20
N PHE A 273 2.68 11.96 1.69
CA PHE A 273 3.45 11.04 0.84
C PHE A 273 2.54 10.10 0.06
N LEU A 274 1.62 9.39 0.73
CA LEU A 274 0.75 8.40 0.09
C LEU A 274 -0.20 9.03 -0.94
N LEU A 275 -0.63 10.28 -0.73
CA LEU A 275 -1.47 11.02 -1.68
C LEU A 275 -0.68 11.53 -2.89
N ALA A 276 0.56 11.98 -2.69
CA ALA A 276 1.37 12.59 -3.76
C ALA A 276 2.21 11.59 -4.54
N ALA A 277 2.64 10.49 -3.92
CA ALA A 277 3.57 9.52 -4.49
C ALA A 277 3.10 8.91 -5.83
N PRO A 278 1.82 8.53 -6.03
CA PRO A 278 1.37 7.99 -7.31
C PRO A 278 1.57 8.96 -8.48
N TRP A 279 1.32 10.26 -8.24
CA TRP A 279 1.46 11.28 -9.28
C TRP A 279 2.92 11.68 -9.51
N MET A 280 3.66 11.94 -8.43
CA MET A 280 5.04 12.41 -8.52
C MET A 280 5.97 11.32 -9.05
N LEU A 281 5.92 10.13 -8.44
CA LEU A 281 6.82 9.03 -8.84
C LEU A 281 6.44 8.49 -10.23
N GLY A 282 5.17 8.62 -10.64
CA GLY A 282 4.70 8.26 -11.97
C GLY A 282 5.48 8.90 -13.13
N GLN A 283 6.08 10.08 -12.90
CA GLN A 283 6.89 10.79 -13.89
C GLN A 283 8.31 10.22 -14.05
N GLY A 284 8.75 9.31 -13.17
CA GLY A 284 10.09 8.72 -13.22
C GLY A 284 11.24 9.69 -12.93
N SER A 285 10.95 10.93 -12.53
CA SER A 285 11.99 11.94 -12.30
C SER A 285 12.62 11.80 -10.90
N PRO A 286 13.95 11.96 -10.76
CA PRO A 286 14.58 11.98 -9.43
C PRO A 286 14.08 13.15 -8.57
N LEU A 287 13.61 14.23 -9.21
CA LEU A 287 12.98 15.37 -8.55
C LEU A 287 11.69 14.98 -7.82
N ALA A 288 10.97 13.96 -8.29
CA ALA A 288 9.80 13.44 -7.59
C ALA A 288 10.13 12.86 -6.22
N VAL A 289 11.26 12.15 -6.09
CA VAL A 289 11.74 11.60 -4.81
C VAL A 289 12.07 12.73 -3.83
N VAL A 290 12.75 13.77 -4.32
CA VAL A 290 13.07 14.96 -3.51
C VAL A 290 11.79 15.68 -3.09
N GLY A 291 10.87 15.93 -4.02
CA GLY A 291 9.62 16.62 -3.75
C GLY A 291 8.74 15.89 -2.73
N THR A 292 8.56 14.58 -2.89
CA THR A 292 7.80 13.75 -1.93
C THR A 292 8.46 13.71 -0.54
N THR A 293 9.79 13.68 -0.47
CA THR A 293 10.54 13.75 0.79
C THR A 293 10.36 15.10 1.48
N LEU A 294 10.49 16.21 0.72
CA LEU A 294 10.29 17.56 1.24
C LEU A 294 8.85 17.76 1.76
N MET A 295 7.85 17.26 1.04
CA MET A 295 6.45 17.26 1.52
C MET A 295 6.31 16.49 2.82
N SER A 296 6.96 15.33 2.95
CA SER A 296 6.92 14.51 4.17
C SER A 296 7.50 15.21 5.39
N VAL A 297 8.54 16.06 5.22
CA VAL A 297 9.09 16.91 6.29
C VAL A 297 8.20 18.13 6.58
N ALA A 298 7.75 18.82 5.53
CA ALA A 298 7.08 20.11 5.65
C ALA A 298 5.66 19.98 6.20
N THR A 299 4.90 18.96 5.80
CA THR A 299 3.50 18.81 6.19
C THR A 299 3.31 18.71 7.72
N PRO A 300 4.08 17.90 8.48
CA PRO A 300 4.00 17.88 9.94
C PRO A 300 4.25 19.24 10.58
N VAL A 301 5.20 20.03 10.05
CA VAL A 301 5.52 21.37 10.55
C VAL A 301 4.36 22.33 10.30
N VAL A 302 3.78 22.31 9.10
CA VAL A 302 2.63 23.14 8.73
C VAL A 302 1.40 22.77 9.54
N VAL A 303 1.07 21.47 9.64
CA VAL A 303 -0.08 20.98 10.43
C VAL A 303 0.09 21.37 11.89
N HIS A 304 1.28 21.22 12.46
CA HIS A 304 1.54 21.65 13.82
C HIS A 304 1.41 23.18 14.00
N ALA A 305 1.90 23.97 13.04
CA ALA A 305 1.77 25.43 13.06
C ALA A 305 0.31 25.89 12.97
N LEU A 306 -0.54 25.16 12.23
CA LEU A 306 -1.99 25.42 12.14
C LEU A 306 -2.68 25.03 13.46
N LEU A 307 -2.43 23.84 13.99
CA LEU A 307 -3.06 23.33 15.21
C LEU A 307 -2.62 24.07 16.48
N SER A 308 -1.45 24.72 16.46
CA SER A 308 -0.97 25.55 17.59
C SER A 308 -1.58 26.94 17.64
N ARG A 309 -2.47 27.31 16.69
CA ARG A 309 -3.18 28.59 16.75
C ARG A 309 -4.31 28.54 17.81
N PRO A 310 -4.35 29.48 18.78
CA PRO A 310 -5.30 29.44 19.89
C PRO A 310 -6.77 29.47 19.45
N ARG A 311 -7.08 30.14 18.33
CA ARG A 311 -8.43 30.18 17.75
C ARG A 311 -8.94 28.80 17.31
N LEU A 312 -8.07 27.96 16.76
CA LEU A 312 -8.44 26.61 16.32
C LEU A 312 -8.62 25.67 17.51
N LEU A 313 -7.79 25.81 18.55
CA LEU A 313 -7.95 25.07 19.80
C LEU A 313 -9.27 25.43 20.50
N ALA A 314 -9.65 26.71 20.53
CA ALA A 314 -10.93 27.14 21.08
C ALA A 314 -12.13 26.54 20.32
N LEU A 315 -12.06 26.43 18.99
CA LEU A 315 -13.11 25.78 18.18
C LEU A 315 -13.20 24.27 18.44
N LEU A 316 -12.05 23.58 18.56
CA LEU A 316 -12.02 22.14 18.85
C LEU A 316 -12.48 21.81 20.27
N GLN A 317 -12.25 22.69 21.23
CA GLN A 317 -12.68 22.52 22.63
C GLN A 317 -14.13 22.96 22.85
N GLY A 318 -14.58 24.01 22.15
CA GLY A 318 -15.92 24.59 22.29
C GLY A 318 -17.07 23.70 21.80
N GLY A 319 -16.78 22.65 21.01
CA GLY A 319 -17.80 21.73 20.50
C GLY A 319 -18.24 20.60 21.44
N THR A 320 -17.84 20.63 22.72
CA THR A 320 -18.12 19.53 23.68
C THR A 320 -19.08 19.90 24.82
N ASN A 321 -19.60 21.14 24.83
CA ASN A 321 -20.50 21.64 25.88
C ASN A 321 -21.94 21.91 25.39
N SER A 322 -22.39 21.22 24.33
CA SER A 322 -23.79 21.25 23.88
C SER A 322 -24.39 19.86 23.93
#